data_AF-A0A5P1E8H1-F1
#
_entry.id   AF-A0A5P1E8H1-F1
#
_cell.length_a   1.000
_cell.length_b   1.000
_cell.length_c   1.000
_cell.angle_alpha   90.00
_cell.angle_beta   90.00
_cell.angle_gamma   90.00
#
_symmetry.space_group_name_H-M   'P 1'
#
loop_
_entity.id
_entity.type
_entity.pdbx_description
1 polymer ?
#
loop_
_entity_poly.entity_id
_entity_poly.type
_entity_poly.pdbx_seq_one_letter_code
_entity_poly.pdbx_strand_id
1 'polypeptide(L)'
;MKLMDIDSEHLGIPDAEYHAIVRMPSAEFARICKDLSSIGDTVVISVTKEGVKFSTRGDIGNANIVCRQNSTVDKPEQATIIEMNQPVSLTFALRYMNSFTKASPLSETVTISLSSELPVVVEYKIADMGYIRFYLAPKIEDDDEEMKP
;
A
#
# COMPACT_ATOMS: atom_id res chain seq x y z
N MET A 1 -2.03 -30.65 17.92
CA MET A 1 -0.83 -30.19 17.20
C MET A 1 0.37 -30.34 18.14
N LYS A 2 1.54 -30.77 17.64
CA LYS A 2 2.79 -30.67 18.39
C LYS A 2 3.35 -29.26 18.17
N LEU A 3 3.76 -28.60 19.25
CA LEU A 3 4.33 -27.25 19.18
C LEU A 3 5.83 -27.35 18.86
N MET A 4 6.32 -26.38 18.09
CA MET A 4 7.75 -26.15 17.89
C MET A 4 8.15 -24.91 18.68
N ASP A 5 9.32 -24.94 19.29
CA ASP A 5 9.94 -23.75 19.86
C ASP A 5 10.57 -22.95 18.73
N ILE A 6 10.14 -21.71 18.56
CA ILE A 6 10.67 -20.78 17.55
C ILE A 6 11.20 -19.58 18.32
N ASP A 7 12.51 -19.34 18.23
CA ASP A 7 13.13 -18.15 18.80
C ASP A 7 12.54 -16.89 18.14
N SER A 8 11.95 -16.02 18.95
CA SER A 8 11.26 -14.81 18.49
C SER A 8 12.14 -13.57 18.66
N GLU A 9 12.78 -13.13 17.58
CA GLU A 9 13.41 -11.81 17.54
C GLU A 9 12.34 -10.75 17.27
N HIS A 10 12.14 -9.85 18.24
CA HIS A 10 11.17 -8.76 18.13
C HIS A 10 11.87 -7.50 17.60
N LEU A 11 11.43 -7.05 16.42
CA LEU A 11 11.82 -5.74 15.90
C LEU A 11 10.89 -4.68 16.48
N GLY A 12 11.47 -3.65 17.12
CA GLY A 12 10.71 -2.48 17.57
C GLY A 12 10.26 -1.65 16.38
N ILE A 13 8.98 -1.28 16.36
CA ILE A 13 8.43 -0.36 15.35
C ILE A 13 8.49 1.05 15.95
N PRO A 14 9.24 2.00 15.36
CA PRO A 14 9.31 3.37 15.87
C PRO A 14 8.01 4.12 15.59
N ASP A 15 7.65 5.04 16.49
CA ASP A 15 6.61 6.04 16.21
C ASP A 15 7.16 7.04 15.21
N ALA A 16 6.58 7.06 14.00
CA ALA A 16 7.06 7.89 12.92
C ALA A 16 5.90 8.59 12.20
N GLU A 17 6.18 9.79 11.72
CA GLU A 17 5.21 10.58 10.95
C GLU A 17 5.20 10.13 9.49
N TYR A 18 4.00 10.00 8.94
CA TYR A 18 3.80 9.65 7.54
C TYR A 18 3.54 10.90 6.70
N HIS A 19 4.08 10.93 5.48
CA HIS A 19 3.86 12.02 4.53
C HIS A 19 2.45 11.99 3.95
N ALA A 20 1.89 10.79 3.77
CA ALA A 20 0.53 10.61 3.32
C ALA A 20 -0.12 9.38 3.98
N ILE A 21 -1.42 9.49 4.26
CA ILE A 21 -2.28 8.42 4.75
C ILE A 21 -3.50 8.35 3.83
N VAL A 22 -3.71 7.19 3.24
CA VAL A 22 -4.85 6.92 2.35
C VAL A 22 -5.72 5.86 2.99
N ARG A 23 -7.00 6.17 3.21
CA ARG A 23 -8.01 5.20 3.63
C ARG A 23 -9.00 4.98 2.51
N MET A 24 -9.19 3.73 2.11
CA MET A 24 -10.07 3.37 1.00
C MET A 24 -10.73 1.99 1.22
N PRO A 25 -11.71 1.60 0.38
CA PRO A 25 -12.34 0.29 0.49
C PRO A 25 -11.33 -0.84 0.27
N SER A 26 -11.29 -1.82 1.17
CA SER A 26 -10.33 -2.93 1.11
C SER A 26 -10.53 -3.82 -0.13
N ALA A 27 -11.77 -3.94 -0.58
CA ALA A 27 -12.12 -4.67 -1.81
C ALA A 27 -11.63 -3.93 -3.07
N GLU A 28 -11.62 -2.60 -3.06
CA GLU A 28 -11.10 -1.80 -4.18
C GLU A 28 -9.58 -1.93 -4.25
N PHE A 29 -8.88 -1.75 -3.13
CA PHE A 29 -7.44 -1.97 -3.05
C PHE A 29 -7.02 -3.37 -3.51
N ALA A 30 -7.76 -4.41 -3.07
CA ALA A 30 -7.50 -5.79 -3.50
C ALA A 30 -7.66 -6.00 -5.01
N ARG A 31 -8.67 -5.37 -5.63
CA ARG A 31 -8.85 -5.40 -7.09
C ARG A 31 -7.72 -4.70 -7.80
N ILE A 32 -7.35 -3.49 -7.36
CA ILE A 32 -6.24 -2.71 -7.91
C ILE A 32 -4.94 -3.54 -7.92
N CYS A 33 -4.56 -4.13 -6.79
CA CYS A 33 -3.33 -4.95 -6.72
C CYS A 33 -3.40 -6.16 -7.65
N LYS A 34 -4.55 -6.84 -7.74
CA LYS A 34 -4.73 -7.99 -8.62
C LYS A 34 -4.63 -7.60 -10.09
N ASP A 35 -5.33 -6.54 -10.49
CA ASP A 35 -5.38 -6.09 -11.89
C ASP A 35 -4.00 -5.64 -12.35
N LEU A 36 -3.29 -4.85 -11.54
CA LEU A 36 -1.93 -4.39 -11.86
C LEU A 36 -0.93 -5.54 -11.94
N SER A 37 -1.09 -6.57 -11.10
CA SER A 37 -0.21 -7.75 -11.11
C SER A 37 -0.35 -8.63 -12.35
N SER A 38 -1.41 -8.43 -13.15
CA SER A 38 -1.54 -9.09 -14.46
C SER A 38 -0.69 -8.42 -15.55
N ILE A 39 -0.19 -7.21 -15.29
CA ILE A 39 0.51 -6.35 -16.25
C ILE A 39 1.99 -6.25 -15.91
N GLY A 40 2.35 -6.05 -14.64
CA GLY A 40 3.73 -5.94 -14.19
C GLY A 40 3.94 -6.41 -12.75
N ASP A 41 5.20 -6.53 -12.34
CA ASP A 41 5.59 -7.06 -11.02
C ASP A 41 5.67 -6.00 -9.93
N THR A 42 5.67 -4.72 -10.31
CA THR A 42 5.81 -3.59 -9.41
C THR A 42 4.66 -2.61 -9.53
N VAL A 43 4.36 -1.90 -8.45
CA VAL A 43 3.40 -0.80 -8.43
C VAL A 43 4.07 0.44 -7.87
N VAL A 44 3.94 1.54 -8.60
CA VAL A 44 4.26 2.88 -8.12
C VAL A 44 3.00 3.45 -7.49
N ILE A 45 3.06 3.73 -6.19
CA ILE A 45 1.99 4.38 -5.44
C ILE A 45 2.40 5.83 -5.24
N SER A 46 1.66 6.75 -5.86
CA SER A 46 1.90 8.19 -5.78
C SER A 46 0.70 8.89 -5.16
N VAL A 47 0.92 9.68 -4.11
CA VAL A 47 -0.10 10.52 -3.50
C VAL A 47 0.22 11.97 -3.80
N THR A 48 -0.74 12.65 -4.41
CA THR A 48 -0.66 14.06 -4.78
C THR A 48 -1.97 14.77 -4.44
N LYS A 49 -2.05 16.08 -4.73
CA LYS A 49 -3.29 16.85 -4.58
C LYS A 49 -4.45 16.34 -5.45
N GLU A 50 -4.16 15.62 -6.54
CA GLU A 50 -5.20 15.05 -7.41
C GLU A 50 -5.84 13.78 -6.84
N GLY A 51 -5.16 13.11 -5.91
CA GLY A 51 -5.56 11.82 -5.34
C GLY A 51 -4.40 10.85 -5.22
N VAL A 52 -4.74 9.58 -4.97
CA VAL A 52 -3.79 8.47 -4.98
C VAL A 52 -3.78 7.82 -6.36
N LYS A 53 -2.59 7.61 -6.91
CA LYS A 53 -2.36 6.98 -8.20
C LYS A 53 -1.57 5.69 -8.01
N PHE A 54 -2.07 4.61 -8.59
CA PHE A 54 -1.40 3.32 -8.68
C PHE A 54 -1.00 3.09 -10.14
N SER A 55 0.30 2.92 -10.39
CA SER A 55 0.84 2.77 -11.74
C SER A 55 1.68 1.51 -11.82
N THR A 56 1.59 0.79 -12.94
CA THR A 56 2.49 -0.34 -13.22
C THR A 56 2.94 -0.27 -14.66
N ARG A 57 4.12 -0.81 -14.92
CA ARG A 57 4.71 -0.97 -16.23
C ARG A 57 5.16 -2.41 -16.37
N GLY A 58 4.81 -3.04 -17.48
CA GLY A 58 5.31 -4.35 -17.84
C GLY A 58 5.35 -4.54 -19.34
N ASP A 59 5.66 -5.76 -19.77
CA ASP A 59 5.99 -6.07 -21.16
C ASP A 59 4.82 -5.85 -22.13
N ILE A 60 3.60 -6.08 -21.64
CA ILE A 60 2.37 -5.94 -22.43
C ILE A 60 1.82 -4.51 -22.44
N GLY A 61 2.34 -3.61 -21.60
CA GLY A 61 1.91 -2.22 -21.54
C GLY A 61 2.00 -1.58 -20.15
N ASN A 62 1.40 -0.40 -20.04
CA ASN A 62 1.35 0.39 -18.81
C ASN A 62 -0.10 0.52 -18.32
N ALA A 63 -0.33 0.50 -17.01
CA ALA A 63 -1.63 0.82 -16.44
C ALA A 63 -1.51 1.88 -15.35
N ASN A 64 -2.55 2.71 -15.26
CA ASN A 64 -2.66 3.79 -14.29
C ASN A 64 -4.09 3.81 -13.75
N ILE A 65 -4.23 3.74 -12.43
CA ILE A 65 -5.50 3.86 -11.72
C ILE A 65 -5.38 5.05 -10.77
N VAL A 66 -6.34 5.98 -10.83
CA VAL A 66 -6.36 7.17 -9.97
C VAL A 66 -7.62 7.15 -9.13
N CYS A 67 -7.49 7.05 -7.82
CA CYS A 67 -8.58 7.17 -6.86
C CYS A 67 -8.53 8.58 -6.26
N ARG A 68 -9.60 9.36 -6.52
CA ARG A 68 -9.75 10.70 -5.96
C ARG A 68 -10.42 10.63 -4.60
N GLN A 69 -10.14 11.62 -3.76
CA GLN A 69 -10.85 11.78 -2.51
C GLN A 69 -12.35 11.93 -2.79
N ASN A 70 -13.17 11.13 -2.12
CA ASN A 70 -14.62 11.19 -2.23
C ASN A 70 -15.24 10.92 -0.86
N SER A 71 -15.58 11.99 -0.16
CA SER A 71 -16.20 11.97 1.17
C SER A 71 -17.72 12.08 1.14
N THR A 72 -18.33 12.25 -0.03
CA THR A 72 -19.79 12.45 -0.20
C THR A 72 -20.51 11.16 -0.63
N VAL A 73 -20.06 10.02 -0.13
CA VAL A 73 -20.72 8.73 -0.35
C VAL A 73 -21.69 8.44 0.79
N ASP A 74 -22.83 7.81 0.46
CA ASP A 74 -23.87 7.45 1.44
C ASP A 74 -23.35 6.51 2.54
N LYS A 75 -22.28 5.77 2.24
CA LYS A 75 -21.66 4.77 3.08
C LYS A 75 -20.19 5.14 3.35
N PRO A 76 -19.81 5.47 4.60
CA PRO A 76 -18.45 5.91 4.91
C PRO A 76 -17.38 4.84 4.62
N GLU A 77 -17.74 3.56 4.66
CA GLU A 77 -16.87 2.44 4.29
C GLU A 77 -16.50 2.41 2.79
N GLN A 78 -17.27 3.11 1.94
CA GLN A 78 -17.01 3.24 0.51
C GLN A 78 -16.18 4.49 0.17
N ALA A 79 -15.90 5.35 1.16
CA ALA A 79 -15.20 6.60 0.94
C ALA A 79 -13.71 6.35 0.73
N THR A 80 -13.11 7.15 -0.16
CA THR A 80 -11.66 7.33 -0.21
C THR A 80 -11.31 8.64 0.48
N ILE A 81 -10.54 8.54 1.56
CA ILE A 81 -10.07 9.66 2.37
C ILE A 81 -8.55 9.73 2.21
N ILE A 82 -8.04 10.92 1.93
CA ILE A 82 -6.61 11.14 1.70
C ILE A 82 -6.17 12.28 2.62
N GLU A 83 -5.25 11.99 3.51
CA GLU A 83 -4.57 12.96 4.36
C GLU A 83 -3.13 13.06 3.85
N MET A 84 -2.76 14.21 3.29
CA MET A 84 -1.45 14.40 2.67
C MET A 84 -0.77 15.63 3.25
N ASN A 85 0.32 15.41 3.97
CA ASN A 85 1.22 16.46 4.44
C ASN A 85 2.21 16.84 3.34
N GLN A 86 2.77 15.84 2.66
CA GLN A 86 3.71 16.03 1.54
C GLN A 86 3.42 15.01 0.43
N PRO A 87 3.60 15.37 -0.86
CA PRO A 87 3.52 14.42 -1.95
C PRO A 87 4.57 13.31 -1.79
N VAL A 88 4.18 12.07 -2.08
CA VAL A 88 5.06 10.91 -1.97
C VAL A 88 4.83 9.98 -3.15
N SER A 89 5.90 9.39 -3.68
CA SER A 89 5.84 8.42 -4.78
C SER A 89 6.85 7.32 -4.53
N LEU A 90 6.39 6.09 -4.35
CA LEU A 90 7.24 4.94 -4.00
C LEU A 90 6.84 3.70 -4.78
N THR A 91 7.84 2.86 -5.07
CA THR A 91 7.68 1.62 -5.84
C THR A 91 7.67 0.42 -4.90
N PHE A 92 6.74 -0.52 -5.10
CA PHE A 92 6.62 -1.73 -4.29
C PHE A 92 6.43 -2.97 -5.16
N ALA A 93 6.81 -4.15 -4.64
CA ALA A 93 6.54 -5.41 -5.35
C ALA A 93 5.09 -5.85 -5.15
N LEU A 94 4.36 -6.05 -6.26
CA LEU A 94 2.94 -6.44 -6.25
C LEU A 94 2.70 -7.82 -5.64
N ARG A 95 3.70 -8.71 -5.68
CA ARG A 95 3.65 -10.03 -5.02
C ARG A 95 3.33 -9.91 -3.52
N TYR A 96 3.96 -8.97 -2.82
CA TYR A 96 3.72 -8.77 -1.39
C TYR A 96 2.40 -8.03 -1.15
N MET A 97 2.08 -7.02 -1.97
CA MET A 97 0.79 -6.33 -1.89
C MET A 97 -0.40 -7.29 -2.03
N ASN A 98 -0.36 -8.20 -3.01
CA ASN A 98 -1.36 -9.26 -3.19
C ASN A 98 -1.41 -10.26 -2.02
N SER A 99 -0.33 -10.39 -1.25
CA SER A 99 -0.36 -11.20 -0.02
C SER A 99 -1.05 -10.45 1.12
N PHE A 100 -0.88 -9.13 1.20
CA PHE A 100 -1.54 -8.29 2.22
C PHE A 100 -3.05 -8.18 1.99
N THR A 101 -3.50 -8.16 0.74
CA THR A 101 -4.95 -8.09 0.39
C THR A 101 -5.74 -9.34 0.79
N LYS A 102 -5.07 -10.43 1.20
CA LYS A 102 -5.73 -11.58 1.82
C LYS A 102 -6.38 -11.24 3.17
N ALA A 103 -6.00 -10.12 3.79
CA ALA A 103 -6.61 -9.60 5.00
C ALA A 103 -7.89 -8.77 4.74
N SER A 104 -8.26 -8.49 3.48
CA SER A 104 -9.47 -7.73 3.15
C SER A 104 -10.77 -8.25 3.79
N PRO A 105 -11.00 -9.56 4.01
CA PRO A 105 -12.19 -10.04 4.73
C PRO A 105 -12.28 -9.60 6.20
N LEU A 106 -11.19 -9.11 6.80
CA LEU A 106 -11.16 -8.68 8.20
C LEU A 106 -11.70 -7.25 8.40
N SER A 107 -11.66 -6.42 7.35
CA SER A 107 -12.03 -5.01 7.42
C SER A 107 -12.57 -4.52 6.08
N GLU A 108 -13.69 -3.80 6.09
CA GLU A 108 -14.24 -3.17 4.88
C GLU A 108 -13.34 -2.06 4.32
N THR A 109 -12.49 -1.46 5.17
CA THR A 109 -11.53 -0.41 4.79
C THR A 109 -10.09 -0.83 5.05
N VAL A 110 -9.18 -0.34 4.21
CA VAL A 110 -7.73 -0.46 4.40
C VAL A 110 -7.12 0.92 4.58
N THR A 111 -6.11 1.05 5.44
CA THR A 111 -5.32 2.27 5.61
C THR A 111 -3.90 2.02 5.09
N ILE A 112 -3.43 2.89 4.20
CA ILE A 112 -2.11 2.84 3.59
C ILE A 112 -1.34 4.09 4.02
N SER A 113 -0.28 3.90 4.79
CA SER A 113 0.57 4.99 5.29
C SER A 113 1.92 4.98 4.59
N LEU A 114 2.30 6.10 4.00
CA LEU A 114 3.45 6.25 3.12
C LEU A 114 4.39 7.35 3.64
N SER A 115 5.69 7.08 3.63
CA SER A 115 6.75 8.04 3.87
C SER A 115 7.94 7.66 3.00
N SER A 116 8.69 8.64 2.48
CA SER A 116 9.85 8.39 1.62
C SER A 116 11.02 7.71 2.35
N GLU A 117 11.01 7.77 3.67
CA GLU A 117 12.11 7.26 4.52
C GLU A 117 11.75 5.94 5.22
N LEU A 118 10.50 5.48 5.10
CA LEU A 118 9.98 4.35 5.86
C LEU A 118 9.32 3.31 4.95
N PRO A 119 9.23 2.04 5.40
CA PRO A 119 8.36 1.06 4.78
C PRO A 119 6.91 1.57 4.69
N VAL A 120 6.21 1.19 3.63
CA VAL A 120 4.75 1.40 3.58
C VAL A 120 4.08 0.53 4.64
N VAL A 121 3.08 1.09 5.29
CA VAL A 121 2.23 0.35 6.23
C VAL A 121 0.86 0.14 5.62
N VAL A 122 0.43 -1.11 5.56
CA VAL A 122 -0.92 -1.50 5.15
C VAL A 122 -1.65 -2.07 6.36
N GLU A 123 -2.63 -1.34 6.87
CA GLU A 123 -3.39 -1.68 8.08
C GLU A 123 -4.82 -2.13 7.75
N TYR A 124 -5.22 -3.25 8.37
CA TYR A 124 -6.60 -3.71 8.43
C TYR A 124 -7.03 -3.78 9.90
N LYS A 125 -8.11 -3.08 10.26
CA LYS A 125 -8.68 -3.13 11.60
C LYS A 125 -9.49 -4.41 11.79
N ILE A 126 -9.37 -5.06 12.94
CA ILE A 126 -10.15 -6.24 13.29
C ILE A 126 -11.21 -5.81 14.30
N ALA A 127 -12.35 -5.33 13.80
CA ALA A 127 -13.43 -4.77 14.60
C ALA A 127 -12.85 -3.85 15.71
N ASP A 128 -13.23 -4.09 16.96
CA ASP A 128 -12.74 -3.35 18.14
C ASP A 128 -11.61 -4.07 18.89
N MET A 129 -11.10 -5.20 18.35
CA MET A 129 -10.10 -6.03 19.03
C MET A 129 -8.65 -5.62 18.74
N GLY A 130 -8.40 -4.96 17.60
CA GLY A 130 -7.06 -4.54 17.21
C GLY A 130 -6.89 -4.36 15.71
N TYR A 131 -5.71 -4.67 15.20
CA TYR A 131 -5.34 -4.51 13.80
C TYR A 131 -4.30 -5.53 13.36
N ILE A 132 -4.20 -5.73 12.04
CA ILE A 132 -3.04 -6.33 11.38
C ILE A 132 -2.37 -5.24 10.56
N ARG A 133 -1.06 -5.08 10.75
CA ARG A 133 -0.22 -4.16 9.99
C ARG A 133 0.84 -4.94 9.22
N PHE A 134 0.90 -4.69 7.92
CA PHE A 134 1.96 -5.19 7.06
C PHE A 134 2.94 -4.06 6.75
N TYR A 135 4.23 -4.35 6.85
CA TYR A 135 5.31 -3.43 6.52
C TYR A 135 6.03 -3.94 5.28
N LEU A 136 6.23 -3.07 4.30
CA LEU A 136 6.96 -3.43 3.09
C LEU A 136 7.94 -2.31 2.72
N ALA A 137 9.22 -2.65 2.64
CA ALA A 137 10.22 -1.72 2.17
C ALA A 137 9.95 -1.33 0.70
N PRO A 138 10.11 -0.05 0.33
CA PRO A 138 10.06 0.35 -1.07
C PRO A 138 11.21 -0.31 -1.84
N LYS A 139 10.99 -0.57 -3.12
CA LYS A 139 12.07 -0.85 -4.05
C LYS A 139 12.81 0.46 -4.30
N ILE A 140 14.10 0.45 -4.05
CA ILE A 140 15.01 1.49 -4.50
C ILE A 140 15.24 1.23 -6.00
N GLU A 141 15.07 2.25 -6.84
CA GLU A 141 15.58 2.16 -8.20
C GLU A 141 17.11 2.27 -8.10
N ASP A 142 17.83 1.22 -8.49
CA ASP A 142 19.29 1.31 -8.59
C ASP A 142 19.59 2.32 -9.71
N ASP A 143 20.02 3.54 -9.36
CA ASP A 143 20.47 4.60 -10.27
C ASP A 143 21.79 4.24 -11.01
N ASP A 144 22.00 2.97 -11.36
CA ASP A 144 23.23 2.43 -11.96
C ASP A 144 23.15 2.27 -13.50
N GLU A 145 22.34 3.08 -14.20
CA GLU A 145 22.34 3.13 -15.68
C GLU A 145 22.74 4.49 -16.31
N GLU A 146 23.06 5.54 -15.53
CA GLU A 146 23.59 6.82 -16.04
C GLU A 146 25.09 7.05 -15.78
N MET A 147 25.90 6.00 -15.87
CA MET A 147 27.36 6.16 -16.00
C MET A 147 27.93 5.27 -17.11
N LYS A 148 27.53 5.55 -18.35
CA LYS A 148 28.36 5.19 -19.51
C LYS A 148 29.01 6.47 -20.06
N PRO A 149 30.36 6.51 -20.15
CA PRO A 149 31.08 7.65 -20.73
C PRO A 149 30.80 7.82 -22.22
#